data_AF-A0A2V7ZB50-F1
#
_entry.id   AF-A0A2V7ZB50-F1
#
_cell.length_a   1.000
_cell.length_b   1.000
_cell.length_c   1.000
_cell.angle_alpha   90.00
_cell.angle_beta   90.00
_cell.angle_gamma   90.00
#
_symmetry.space_group_name_H-M   'P 1'
#
loop_
_entity.id
_entity.type
_entity.pdbx_description
1 polymer ?
#
loop_
_entity_poly.entity_id
_entity_poly.type
_entity_poly.pdbx_seq_one_letter_code
_entity_poly.pdbx_strand_id
1 'polypeptide(L)'
;MAASDDTSPPRRPPGIDDFLVEPTRDLADWRWLWSGDHAFPIRSHRGILGRLLVGCKRLLRPLVKTPQNDLWERQRTFNLILLEHLERLEAARADHLRRIEYQEALDSEGIHEIMRHNDALFARADQKLDRYRREARDLLGSLGAALATVRSAPSAP
;
A
#
# COMPACT_ATOMS: atom_id res chain seq x y z
N MET A 1 2.19 -2.53 -13.28
CA MET A 1 2.61 -1.11 -13.36
C MET A 1 1.62 -0.38 -14.25
N ALA A 2 0.67 0.33 -13.67
CA ALA A 2 -0.20 1.23 -14.41
C ALA A 2 0.37 2.64 -14.22
N ALA A 3 0.95 3.19 -15.28
CA ALA A 3 1.29 4.60 -15.35
C ALA A 3 -0.03 5.37 -15.39
N SER A 4 -0.37 6.04 -14.30
CA SER A 4 -1.37 7.09 -14.32
C SER A 4 -0.77 8.28 -15.06
N ASP A 5 -1.19 8.45 -16.31
CA ASP A 5 -0.95 9.65 -17.11
C ASP A 5 -1.45 10.88 -16.33
N ASP A 6 -0.52 11.57 -15.69
CA ASP A 6 -0.73 12.86 -15.03
C ASP A 6 -0.81 13.96 -16.11
N THR A 7 -1.88 13.91 -16.90
CA THR A 7 -2.20 14.94 -17.92
C THR A 7 -3.20 15.94 -17.33
N SER A 8 -2.97 16.39 -16.10
CA SER A 8 -3.70 17.51 -15.55
C SER A 8 -2.96 18.80 -15.93
N PRO A 9 -3.63 19.82 -16.51
CA PRO A 9 -2.98 21.10 -16.76
C PRO A 9 -2.36 21.64 -15.46
N PRO A 10 -1.24 22.37 -15.52
CA PRO A 10 -0.55 22.86 -14.33
C PRO A 10 -1.53 23.64 -13.46
N ARG A 11 -1.77 23.11 -12.25
CA ARG A 11 -2.77 23.64 -11.34
C ARG A 11 -2.39 25.08 -10.98
N ARG A 12 -3.31 26.01 -11.25
CA ARG A 12 -3.17 27.41 -10.85
C ARG A 12 -2.98 27.47 -9.32
N PRO A 13 -2.07 28.32 -8.80
CA PRO A 13 -1.97 28.51 -7.36
C PRO A 13 -3.32 28.97 -6.79
N PRO A 14 -3.78 28.38 -5.67
CA PRO A 14 -5.06 28.70 -5.07
C PRO A 14 -5.10 30.17 -4.68
N GLY A 15 -6.25 30.81 -4.90
CA GLY A 15 -6.51 32.19 -4.54
C GLY A 15 -7.50 32.28 -3.38
N ILE A 16 -7.47 33.38 -2.64
CA ILE A 16 -8.41 33.64 -1.54
C ILE A 16 -9.88 33.55 -2.00
N ASP A 17 -10.18 33.97 -3.23
CA ASP A 17 -11.53 33.98 -3.79
C ASP A 17 -12.12 32.56 -3.92
N ASP A 18 -11.25 31.55 -4.08
CA ASP A 18 -11.64 30.13 -4.17
C ASP A 18 -12.20 29.60 -2.83
N PHE A 19 -11.98 30.33 -1.72
CA PHE A 19 -12.52 30.02 -0.40
C PHE A 19 -13.69 30.92 0.00
N LEU A 20 -14.10 31.88 -0.84
CA LEU A 20 -15.12 32.88 -0.53
C LEU A 20 -16.49 32.60 -1.15
N VAL A 21 -16.60 31.58 -2.01
CA VAL A 21 -17.85 31.23 -2.71
C VAL A 21 -18.33 29.85 -2.28
N GLU A 22 -17.53 28.81 -2.55
CA GLU A 22 -17.83 27.44 -2.18
C GLU A 22 -16.55 26.83 -1.55
N PRO A 23 -16.60 26.27 -0.34
CA PRO A 23 -15.39 25.78 0.31
C PRO A 23 -14.77 24.66 -0.52
N THR A 24 -13.56 24.91 -1.04
CA THR A 24 -12.78 23.90 -1.78
C THR A 24 -12.63 22.62 -0.96
N ARG A 25 -12.76 21.45 -1.60
CA ARG A 25 -12.59 20.15 -0.95
C ARG A 25 -11.12 19.68 -0.91
N ASP A 26 -10.21 20.49 -1.45
CA ASP A 26 -8.82 20.08 -1.60
C ASP A 26 -7.94 20.49 -0.41
N LEU A 27 -7.30 19.50 0.20
CA LEU A 27 -6.36 19.70 1.31
C LEU A 27 -5.15 20.55 0.95
N ALA A 28 -4.68 20.52 -0.30
CA ALA A 28 -3.57 21.36 -0.75
C ALA A 28 -3.93 22.85 -0.75
N ASP A 29 -5.17 23.17 -1.14
CA ASP A 29 -5.68 24.54 -1.14
C ASP A 29 -5.84 25.04 0.31
N TRP A 30 -6.40 24.21 1.20
CA TRP A 30 -6.45 24.55 2.63
C TRP A 30 -5.05 24.74 3.22
N ARG A 31 -4.09 23.86 2.94
CA ARG A 31 -2.71 24.01 3.39
C ARG A 31 -2.10 25.34 2.94
N TRP A 32 -2.37 25.77 1.72
CA TRP A 32 -1.93 27.09 1.23
C TRP A 32 -2.53 28.24 2.07
N LEU A 33 -3.84 28.19 2.36
CA LEU A 33 -4.55 29.21 3.15
C LEU A 33 -3.97 29.33 4.57
N TRP A 34 -3.66 28.20 5.22
CA TRP A 34 -3.12 28.17 6.59
C TRP A 34 -1.61 28.45 6.66
N SER A 35 -0.87 28.27 5.56
CA SER A 35 0.58 28.47 5.52
C SER A 35 1.02 29.93 5.33
N GLY A 36 0.10 30.83 4.96
CA GLY A 36 0.42 32.24 4.74
C GLY A 36 -0.54 33.19 5.47
N ASP A 37 -0.03 34.34 5.88
CA ASP A 37 -0.83 35.46 6.37
C ASP A 37 -1.54 36.14 5.18
N HIS A 38 -2.58 35.49 4.65
CA HIS A 38 -3.32 35.98 3.50
C HIS A 38 -4.43 36.93 3.98
N ALA A 39 -4.35 38.20 3.55
CA ALA A 39 -5.33 39.22 3.94
C ALA A 39 -6.71 38.92 3.34
N PHE A 40 -7.67 38.52 4.17
CA PHE A 40 -9.05 38.29 3.74
C PHE A 40 -9.68 39.59 3.17
N PRO A 41 -10.13 39.59 1.91
CA PRO A 41 -10.73 40.75 1.29
C PRO A 41 -12.11 40.94 1.91
N ILE A 42 -12.23 41.95 2.75
CA ILE A 42 -13.53 42.48 3.17
C ILE A 42 -14.16 43.05 1.90
N ARG A 43 -15.04 42.28 1.24
CA ARG A 43 -15.73 42.73 0.02
C ARG A 43 -16.41 44.08 0.30
N SER A 44 -15.88 45.14 -0.32
CA SER A 44 -16.55 46.42 -0.41
C SER A 44 -17.46 46.36 -1.64
N HIS A 45 -18.78 46.42 -1.42
CA HIS A 45 -19.74 46.49 -2.52
C HIS A 45 -19.43 47.72 -3.39
N ARG A 46 -19.21 47.49 -4.69
CA ARG A 46 -18.92 48.55 -5.68
C ARG A 46 -20.12 49.52 -5.75
N GLY A 47 -19.99 50.71 -5.14
CA GLY A 47 -20.95 51.81 -5.24
C GLY A 47 -20.75 52.90 -4.17
N ILE A 48 -21.24 54.12 -4.42
CA ILE A 48 -21.19 55.25 -3.45
C ILE A 48 -21.95 54.90 -2.17
N LEU A 49 -23.08 54.20 -2.30
CA LEU A 49 -23.83 53.61 -1.17
C LEU A 49 -22.99 52.57 -0.40
N GLY A 50 -22.11 51.83 -1.08
CA GLY A 50 -21.18 50.89 -0.45
C GLY A 50 -20.13 51.56 0.42
N ARG A 51 -19.62 52.75 0.03
CA ARG A 51 -18.69 53.53 0.88
C ARG A 51 -19.39 54.08 2.12
N LEU A 52 -20.65 54.51 2.00
CA LEU A 52 -21.45 55.00 3.13
C LEU A 52 -21.77 53.86 4.12
N LEU A 53 -22.16 52.69 3.59
CA LEU A 53 -22.38 51.47 4.37
C LEU A 53 -21.10 50.96 5.04
N VAL A 54 -19.94 51.07 4.39
CA VAL A 54 -18.64 50.73 4.99
C VAL A 54 -18.27 51.71 6.11
N GLY A 55 -18.60 53.00 5.96
CA GLY A 55 -18.47 54.01 7.02
C GLY A 55 -19.34 53.67 8.24
N CYS A 56 -20.64 53.41 8.03
CA CYS A 56 -21.55 52.96 9.09
C CYS A 56 -21.14 51.60 9.70
N LYS A 57 -20.66 50.64 8.88
CA LYS A 57 -20.15 49.34 9.34
C LYS A 57 -18.87 49.49 10.16
N ARG A 58 -18.01 50.47 9.85
CA ARG A 58 -16.83 50.81 10.66
C ARG A 58 -17.21 51.43 12.00
N LEU A 59 -18.31 52.17 12.07
CA LEU A 59 -18.87 52.71 13.31
C LEU A 59 -19.55 51.61 14.17
N LEU A 60 -20.15 50.61 13.52
CA LEU A 60 -20.78 49.44 14.17
C LEU A 60 -19.80 48.30 14.51
N ARG A 61 -18.51 48.46 14.20
CA ARG A 61 -17.46 47.44 14.36
C ARG A 61 -17.30 46.87 15.79
N PRO A 62 -17.56 47.61 16.89
CA PRO A 62 -17.49 46.99 18.22
C PRO A 62 -18.68 46.05 18.53
N LEU A 63 -19.75 46.05 17.72
CA LEU A 63 -20.99 45.29 17.99
C LEU A 63 -21.17 44.03 17.12
N VAL A 64 -20.41 43.86 16.04
CA VAL A 64 -20.69 42.79 15.07
C VAL A 64 -19.68 41.66 15.20
N LYS A 65 -19.99 40.70 16.10
CA LYS A 65 -19.37 39.37 16.25
C LYS A 65 -19.66 38.43 15.04
N THR A 66 -19.52 38.89 13.78
CA THR A 66 -19.76 38.03 12.60
C THR A 66 -18.53 37.42 11.91
N PRO A 67 -17.30 37.97 11.96
CA PRO A 67 -16.17 37.29 11.31
C PRO A 67 -15.78 35.98 12.03
N GLN A 68 -16.13 35.83 13.30
CA GLN A 68 -15.88 34.60 14.05
C GLN A 68 -16.74 33.42 13.57
N ASN A 69 -18.02 33.63 13.28
CA ASN A 69 -18.90 32.53 12.85
C ASN A 69 -18.50 31.95 11.49
N ASP A 70 -18.10 32.80 10.54
CA ASP A 70 -17.62 32.37 9.22
C ASP A 70 -16.30 31.58 9.34
N LEU A 71 -15.38 32.01 10.21
CA LEU A 71 -14.16 31.26 10.50
C LEU A 71 -14.44 29.91 11.18
N TRP A 72 -15.41 29.84 12.10
CA TRP A 72 -15.83 28.61 12.76
C TRP A 72 -16.44 27.60 11.78
N GLU A 73 -17.27 28.06 10.85
CA GLU A 73 -17.89 27.22 9.83
C GLU A 73 -16.85 26.68 8.83
N ARG A 74 -15.86 27.49 8.47
CA ARG A 74 -14.71 27.07 7.65
C ARG A 74 -13.82 26.07 8.38
N GLN A 75 -13.54 26.28 9.66
CA GLN A 75 -12.78 25.34 10.47
C GLN A 75 -13.51 24.01 10.63
N ARG A 76 -14.84 24.03 10.78
CA ARG A 76 -15.67 22.81 10.77
C ARG A 76 -15.57 22.07 9.44
N THR A 77 -15.63 22.79 8.32
CA THR A 77 -15.52 22.20 6.98
C THR A 77 -14.15 21.56 6.76
N PHE A 78 -13.07 22.24 7.16
CA PHE A 78 -11.72 21.69 7.13
C PHE A 78 -11.60 20.42 7.97
N ASN A 79 -12.12 20.44 9.21
CA ASN A 79 -12.09 19.27 10.09
C ASN A 79 -12.80 18.06 9.47
N LEU A 80 -13.93 18.27 8.77
CA LEU A 80 -14.64 17.19 8.09
C LEU A 80 -13.83 16.63 6.91
N ILE A 81 -13.21 17.50 6.09
CA ILE A 81 -12.34 17.07 4.99
C ILE A 81 -11.13 16.28 5.53
N LEU A 82 -10.55 16.74 6.64
CA LEU A 82 -9.43 16.08 7.28
C LEU A 82 -9.83 14.69 7.82
N LEU A 83 -10.98 14.60 8.49
CA LEU A 83 -11.51 13.33 9.00
C LEU A 83 -11.78 12.34 7.86
N GLU A 84 -12.41 12.79 6.78
CA GLU A 84 -12.66 11.96 5.60
C GLU A 84 -11.34 11.48 4.96
N HIS A 85 -10.32 12.33 4.91
CA HIS A 85 -9.02 11.93 4.39
C HIS A 85 -8.32 10.90 5.28
N LEU A 86 -8.37 11.08 6.60
CA LEU A 86 -7.82 10.12 7.56
C LEU A 86 -8.55 8.78 7.48
N GLU A 87 -9.88 8.78 7.37
CA GLU A 87 -10.67 7.56 7.19
C GLU A 87 -10.31 6.82 5.89
N ARG A 88 -10.12 7.55 4.78
CA ARG A 88 -9.65 6.96 3.52
C ARG A 88 -8.25 6.35 3.64
N LEU A 89 -7.34 7.01 4.37
CA LEU A 89 -6.00 6.48 4.62
C LEU A 89 -6.05 5.21 5.49
N GLU A 90 -6.87 5.19 6.53
CA GLU A 90 -7.08 4.01 7.38
C GLU A 90 -7.67 2.85 6.58
N ALA A 91 -8.67 3.11 5.73
CA ALA A 91 -9.26 2.11 4.84
C ALA A 91 -8.23 1.54 3.85
N ALA A 92 -7.42 2.41 3.22
CA ALA A 92 -6.35 1.97 2.33
C ALA A 92 -5.29 1.14 3.07
N ARG A 93 -4.92 1.53 4.29
CA ARG A 93 -3.99 0.78 5.14
C ARG A 93 -4.53 -0.60 5.49
N ALA A 94 -5.82 -0.69 5.86
CA ALA A 94 -6.46 -1.97 6.17
C ALA A 94 -6.51 -2.89 4.94
N ASP A 95 -6.80 -2.36 3.76
CA ASP A 95 -6.77 -3.13 2.50
C ASP A 95 -5.37 -3.64 2.18
N HIS A 96 -4.34 -2.78 2.33
CA HIS A 96 -2.96 -3.19 2.14
C HIS A 96 -2.53 -4.31 3.09
N LEU A 97 -2.91 -4.23 4.37
CA LEU A 97 -2.61 -5.29 5.34
C LEU A 97 -3.26 -6.63 4.96
N ARG A 98 -4.52 -6.62 4.53
CA ARG A 98 -5.21 -7.82 4.05
C ARG A 98 -4.53 -8.43 2.82
N ARG A 99 -4.09 -7.59 1.89
CA ARG A 99 -3.36 -8.06 0.70
C ARG A 99 -2.01 -8.68 1.04
N ILE A 100 -1.30 -8.12 2.02
CA ILE A 100 -0.05 -8.68 2.52
C ILE A 100 -0.31 -10.05 3.16
N GLU A 101 -1.27 -10.14 4.08
CA GLU A 101 -1.63 -11.40 4.75
C GLU A 101 -2.03 -12.50 3.75
N TYR A 102 -2.82 -12.14 2.73
CA TYR A 102 -3.16 -13.07 1.64
C TYR A 102 -1.93 -13.56 0.87
N GLN A 103 -1.00 -12.65 0.54
CA GLN A 103 0.21 -13.02 -0.19
C GLN A 103 1.13 -13.90 0.67
N GLU A 104 1.28 -13.58 1.95
CA GLU A 104 2.06 -14.39 2.90
C GLU A 104 1.48 -15.80 3.02
N ALA A 105 0.15 -15.94 3.08
CA ALA A 105 -0.52 -17.24 3.09
C ALA A 105 -0.23 -18.03 1.81
N LEU A 106 -0.39 -17.40 0.64
CA LEU A 106 -0.13 -18.02 -0.67
C LEU A 106 1.33 -18.48 -0.79
N ASP A 107 2.27 -17.62 -0.39
CA ASP A 107 3.70 -17.92 -0.44
C ASP A 107 4.04 -19.07 0.53
N SER A 108 3.45 -19.08 1.72
CA SER A 108 3.63 -20.17 2.68
C SER A 108 3.12 -21.50 2.14
N GLU A 109 1.98 -21.51 1.46
CA GLU A 109 1.41 -22.71 0.83
C GLU A 109 2.32 -23.22 -0.29
N GLY A 110 2.80 -22.31 -1.16
CA GLY A 110 3.74 -22.63 -2.23
C GLY A 110 5.04 -23.23 -1.70
N ILE A 111 5.60 -22.69 -0.61
CA ILE A 111 6.79 -23.25 0.04
C ILE A 111 6.51 -24.66 0.56
N HIS A 112 5.38 -24.89 1.22
CA HIS A 112 5.01 -26.21 1.72
C HIS A 112 4.82 -27.23 0.58
N GLU A 113 4.25 -26.81 -0.55
CA GLU A 113 4.10 -27.67 -1.71
C GLU A 113 5.46 -28.05 -2.32
N ILE A 114 6.35 -27.08 -2.49
CA ILE A 114 7.71 -27.32 -3.00
C ILE A 114 8.47 -28.28 -2.07
N MET A 115 8.40 -28.07 -0.76
CA MET A 115 9.02 -28.96 0.22
C MET A 115 8.48 -30.38 0.11
N ARG A 116 7.15 -30.55 0.03
CA ARG A 116 6.52 -31.87 -0.14
C ARG A 116 7.00 -32.57 -1.42
N HIS A 117 7.11 -31.82 -2.52
CA HIS A 117 7.61 -32.36 -3.78
C HIS A 117 9.09 -32.78 -3.66
N ASN A 118 9.89 -31.96 -2.99
CA ASN A 118 11.30 -32.23 -2.76
C ASN A 118 11.50 -33.48 -1.90
N ASP A 119 10.75 -33.62 -0.81
CA ASP A 119 10.78 -34.81 0.05
C ASP A 119 10.39 -36.07 -0.72
N ALA A 120 9.37 -35.99 -1.58
CA ALA A 120 8.97 -37.11 -2.44
C ALA A 120 10.07 -37.51 -3.44
N LEU A 121 10.78 -36.53 -4.01
CA LEU A 121 11.91 -36.77 -4.91
C LEU A 121 13.08 -37.43 -4.18
N PHE A 122 13.44 -36.94 -3.00
CA PHE A 122 14.51 -37.53 -2.19
C PHE A 122 14.17 -38.93 -1.72
N ALA A 123 12.95 -39.17 -1.23
CA ALA A 123 12.49 -40.50 -0.86
C ALA A 123 12.59 -41.49 -2.04
N ARG A 124 12.24 -41.05 -3.26
CA ARG A 124 12.37 -41.87 -4.46
C ARG A 124 13.83 -42.11 -4.86
N ALA A 125 14.70 -41.11 -4.70
CA ALA A 125 16.12 -41.24 -4.96
C ALA A 125 16.76 -42.26 -4.00
N ASP A 126 16.45 -42.16 -2.71
CA ASP A 126 16.93 -43.10 -1.68
C ASP A 126 16.45 -44.52 -1.96
N GLN A 127 15.18 -44.69 -2.33
CA GLN A 127 14.65 -46.01 -2.68
C GLN A 127 15.40 -46.64 -3.87
N LYS A 128 15.76 -45.84 -4.89
CA LYS A 128 16.57 -46.31 -6.03
C LYS A 128 17.99 -46.66 -5.61
N LEU A 129 18.63 -45.83 -4.79
CA LEU A 129 19.98 -46.08 -4.30
C LEU A 129 20.03 -47.36 -3.46
N ASP A 130 19.05 -47.58 -2.61
CA ASP A 130 18.95 -48.80 -1.81
C ASP A 130 18.70 -50.04 -2.66
N ARG A 131 17.89 -49.93 -3.72
CA ARG A 131 17.73 -51.01 -4.70
C ARG A 131 19.06 -51.36 -5.36
N TYR A 132 19.79 -50.37 -5.87
CA TYR A 132 21.08 -50.60 -6.51
C TYR A 132 22.13 -51.16 -5.55
N ARG A 133 22.12 -50.74 -4.28
CA ARG A 133 22.99 -51.32 -3.24
C ARG A 133 22.70 -52.80 -3.01
N ARG A 134 21.44 -53.22 -3.04
CA ARG A 134 21.07 -54.65 -2.93
C ARG A 134 21.51 -55.43 -4.16
N GLU A 135 21.17 -54.93 -5.35
CA GLU A 135 21.58 -55.56 -6.63
C GLU A 135 23.11 -55.70 -6.71
N ALA A 136 23.88 -54.69 -6.31
CA ALA A 136 25.34 -54.76 -6.27
C ALA A 136 25.85 -55.82 -5.28
N ARG A 137 25.24 -55.95 -4.09
CA ARG A 137 25.60 -56.99 -3.12
C ARG A 137 25.29 -58.38 -3.65
N ASP A 138 24.14 -58.56 -4.29
CA ASP A 138 23.72 -59.84 -4.86
C ASP A 138 24.66 -60.26 -6.00
N LEU A 139 25.03 -59.31 -6.87
CA LEU A 139 26.01 -59.55 -7.94
C LEU A 139 27.39 -59.91 -7.37
N LEU A 140 27.87 -59.17 -6.37
CA LEU A 140 29.14 -59.48 -5.70
C LEU A 140 29.11 -60.85 -5.02
N GLY A 141 28.00 -61.21 -4.37
CA GLY A 141 27.79 -62.52 -3.78
C GLY A 141 27.81 -63.64 -4.81
N SER A 142 27.12 -63.46 -5.95
CA SER A 142 27.08 -64.43 -7.04
C SER A 142 28.46 -64.61 -7.71
N LEU A 143 29.20 -63.53 -7.92
CA LEU A 143 30.57 -63.56 -8.44
C LEU A 143 31.51 -64.25 -7.47
N GLY A 144 31.39 -63.94 -6.17
CA GLY A 144 32.17 -64.60 -5.12
C GLY A 144 31.92 -66.11 -5.07
N ALA A 145 30.66 -66.53 -5.17
CA ALA A 145 30.29 -67.94 -5.24
C ALA A 145 30.85 -68.61 -6.51
N ALA A 146 30.70 -67.98 -7.68
CA ALA A 146 31.22 -68.49 -8.95
C ALA A 146 32.74 -68.68 -8.91
N LEU A 147 33.48 -67.69 -8.41
CA LEU A 147 34.93 -67.76 -8.20
C LEU A 147 35.32 -68.87 -7.22
N ALA A 148 34.57 -69.05 -6.13
CA ALA A 148 34.80 -70.13 -5.19
C ALA A 148 34.61 -71.51 -5.85
N THR A 149 33.57 -71.72 -6.66
CA THR A 149 33.40 -72.95 -7.45
C THR A 149 34.55 -73.21 -8.41
N VAL A 150 35.02 -72.19 -9.15
CA VAL A 150 36.16 -72.33 -10.07
C VAL A 150 37.44 -72.70 -9.31
N ARG A 151 37.69 -72.06 -8.16
CA ARG A 151 38.86 -72.35 -7.33
C ARG A 151 38.80 -73.74 -6.66
N SER A 152 37.60 -74.23 -6.40
CA SER A 152 37.38 -75.54 -5.76
C SER A 152 37.29 -76.69 -6.77
N ALA A 153 37.17 -76.38 -8.06
CA ALA A 153 37.19 -77.38 -9.11
C ALA A 153 38.58 -78.04 -9.15
N PRO A 154 38.67 -79.38 -9.07
CA PRO A 154 39.96 -80.06 -9.14
C PRO A 154 40.62 -79.75 -10.48
N SER A 155 41.92 -79.43 -10.45
CA SER A 155 42.72 -79.30 -11.67
C SER A 155 42.66 -80.64 -12.41
N ALA A 156 41.92 -80.69 -13.51
CA ALA A 156 41.88 -81.86 -14.36
C ALA A 156 43.31 -82.10 -14.93
N PRO A 157 43.79 -83.36 -14.96
CA PRO A 157 45.08 -83.72 -15.53
C PRO A 157 45.13 -83.48 -17.05
#